data_AF-A0A6V7IU75-F1
#
_entry.id   AF-A0A6V7IU75-F1
#
_cell.length_a   1.000
_cell.length_b   1.000
_cell.length_c   1.000
_cell.angle_alpha   90.00
_cell.angle_beta   90.00
_cell.angle_gamma   90.00
#
_symmetry.space_group_name_H-M   'P 1'
#
loop_
_entity.id
_entity.type
_entity.pdbx_description
1 polymer ?
#
loop_
_entity_poly.entity_id
_entity_poly.type
_entity_poly.pdbx_seq_one_letter_code
_entity_poly.pdbx_strand_id
1 'polypeptide(L)'
;AVFLYIITITILETNSELARNSIEESESESWKDLSLRHTLKDSCRKNTTCVSLKHTTCLGTQLPYEQTALDLVPRGMTQDEIKKRLKLMETMRFVPKCWAVVQPLLCSVFMPKCSNNMVDLPSPDTCKKVLGPCKMYLNITIWPDFLRCENTDLFSPQCKNEIRETKFATKGKCLSPLVMSDESFDGIDGCGVPCNDPMYTPDELMQIHSFIAWAAGICLVFNVFTFATFVIDWKPSSKYPAVIIFYINCCFMIACIGWLMQFATGSSRDSIVCRKDGTPRINEP
;
A
#
# COMPACT_ATOMS: atom_id res chain seq x y z
N ALA A 1 -56.14 14.54 48.63
CA ALA A 1 -55.89 13.14 48.20
C ALA A 1 -56.36 12.91 46.76
N VAL A 2 -57.64 13.13 46.43
CA VAL A 2 -58.21 12.87 45.08
C VAL A 2 -57.53 13.69 43.96
N PHE A 3 -57.21 14.95 44.20
CA PHE A 3 -56.58 15.82 43.19
C PHE A 3 -55.17 15.36 42.77
N LEU A 4 -54.38 14.82 43.71
CA LEU A 4 -53.05 14.27 43.43
C LEU A 4 -53.13 12.94 42.65
N TYR A 5 -54.20 12.17 42.87
CA TYR A 5 -54.44 10.92 42.15
C TYR A 5 -54.84 11.17 40.69
N ILE A 6 -55.65 12.20 40.42
CA ILE A 6 -56.04 12.56 39.05
C ILE A 6 -54.83 13.08 38.25
N ILE A 7 -53.98 13.93 38.86
CA ILE A 7 -52.76 14.45 38.21
C ILE A 7 -51.76 13.33 37.88
N THR A 8 -51.63 12.34 38.76
CA THR A 8 -50.71 11.22 38.51
C THR A 8 -51.19 10.31 37.38
N ILE A 9 -52.51 10.08 37.24
CA ILE A 9 -53.08 9.31 36.14
C ILE A 9 -52.90 10.05 34.81
N THR A 10 -53.21 11.35 34.74
CA THR A 10 -53.07 12.11 33.49
C THR A 10 -51.62 12.19 33.03
N ILE A 11 -50.66 12.36 33.96
CA ILE A 11 -49.23 12.33 33.63
C ILE A 11 -48.80 10.95 33.09
N LEU A 12 -49.32 9.86 33.67
CA LEU A 12 -49.01 8.50 33.22
C LEU A 12 -49.53 8.25 31.79
N GLU A 13 -50.75 8.72 31.51
CA GLU A 13 -51.42 8.55 30.22
C GLU A 13 -50.70 9.37 29.13
N THR A 14 -50.34 10.64 29.42
CA THR A 14 -49.57 11.48 28.49
C THR A 14 -48.18 10.92 28.22
N ASN A 15 -47.50 10.34 29.22
CA ASN A 15 -46.19 9.72 29.02
C ASN A 15 -46.30 8.45 28.15
N SER A 16 -47.40 7.71 28.27
CA SER A 16 -47.65 6.52 27.46
C SER A 16 -47.92 6.85 25.98
N GLU A 17 -48.61 7.97 25.71
CA GLU A 17 -48.84 8.44 24.34
C GLU A 17 -47.56 9.02 23.71
N LEU A 18 -46.75 9.76 24.49
CA LEU A 18 -45.46 10.26 24.01
C LEU A 18 -44.49 9.11 23.66
N ALA A 19 -44.47 8.06 24.50
CA ALA A 19 -43.69 6.86 24.24
C ALA A 19 -44.18 6.10 23.00
N ARG A 20 -45.49 6.04 22.77
CA ARG A 20 -46.07 5.40 21.58
C ARG A 20 -45.73 6.16 20.30
N ASN A 21 -45.88 7.49 20.31
CA ASN A 21 -45.57 8.34 19.15
C ASN A 21 -44.08 8.32 18.80
N SER A 22 -43.18 8.29 19.79
CA SER A 22 -41.73 8.20 19.54
C SER A 22 -41.32 6.84 18.96
N ILE A 23 -41.97 5.75 19.37
CA ILE A 23 -41.76 4.42 18.77
C ILE A 23 -42.26 4.43 17.32
N GLU A 24 -43.45 4.94 17.06
CA GLU A 24 -44.07 4.97 15.73
C GLU A 24 -43.29 5.88 14.75
N GLU A 25 -42.72 6.99 15.23
CA GLU A 25 -41.84 7.87 14.47
C GLU A 25 -40.50 7.18 14.14
N SER A 26 -39.91 6.44 15.09
CA SER A 26 -38.69 5.64 14.86
C SER A 26 -38.91 4.48 13.87
N GLU A 27 -40.08 3.85 13.92
CA GLU A 27 -40.44 2.77 12.99
C GLU A 27 -40.69 3.33 11.58
N SER A 28 -41.37 4.47 11.48
CA SER A 28 -41.61 5.18 10.21
C SER A 28 -40.31 5.65 9.54
N GLU A 29 -39.34 6.16 10.31
CA GLU A 29 -38.00 6.50 9.80
C GLU A 29 -37.22 5.26 9.34
N SER A 30 -37.33 4.15 10.06
CA SER A 30 -36.72 2.86 9.69
C SER A 30 -37.29 2.32 8.37
N TRP A 31 -38.61 2.32 8.19
CA TRP A 31 -39.26 1.89 6.94
C TRP A 31 -38.94 2.83 5.75
N LYS A 32 -38.79 4.13 6.00
CA LYS A 32 -38.33 5.10 4.99
C LYS A 32 -36.88 4.84 4.57
N ASP A 33 -35.97 4.59 5.50
CA ASP A 33 -34.58 4.25 5.20
C ASP A 33 -34.45 2.88 4.48
N LEU A 34 -35.25 1.88 4.87
CA LEU A 34 -35.29 0.57 4.22
C LEU A 34 -35.84 0.63 2.78
N SER A 35 -36.90 1.41 2.56
CA SER A 35 -37.50 1.63 1.24
C SER A 35 -36.61 2.48 0.31
N LEU A 36 -35.88 3.45 0.86
CA LEU A 36 -34.87 4.21 0.13
C LEU A 36 -33.69 3.31 -0.28
N ARG A 37 -33.22 2.42 0.60
CA ARG A 37 -32.20 1.41 0.27
C ARG A 37 -32.65 0.44 -0.80
N HIS A 38 -33.91 -0.02 -0.77
CA HIS A 38 -34.45 -0.92 -1.77
C HIS A 38 -34.55 -0.27 -3.16
N THR A 39 -35.03 0.97 -3.25
CA THR A 39 -35.11 1.72 -4.51
C THR A 39 -33.73 2.10 -5.07
N LEU A 40 -32.77 2.44 -4.21
CA LEU A 40 -31.36 2.67 -4.60
C LEU A 40 -30.68 1.38 -5.09
N LYS A 41 -30.97 0.24 -4.46
CA LYS A 41 -30.42 -1.07 -4.84
C LYS A 41 -30.93 -1.55 -6.20
N ASP A 42 -32.13 -1.13 -6.60
CA ASP A 42 -32.66 -1.39 -7.94
C ASP A 42 -32.06 -0.46 -9.01
N SER A 43 -31.75 0.80 -8.64
CA SER A 43 -31.03 1.76 -9.51
C SER A 43 -29.60 1.32 -9.83
N CYS A 44 -28.99 0.50 -8.97
CA CYS A 44 -27.63 -0.01 -9.12
C CYS A 44 -27.53 -1.32 -9.90
N ARG A 45 -28.64 -1.77 -10.50
CA ARG A 45 -28.68 -2.95 -11.35
C ARG A 45 -29.06 -2.56 -12.77
N LYS A 46 -28.27 -3.01 -13.74
CA LYS A 46 -28.54 -2.82 -15.16
C LYS A 46 -29.10 -4.10 -15.75
N ASN A 47 -30.17 -3.99 -16.52
CA ASN A 47 -30.68 -5.10 -17.30
C ASN A 47 -29.66 -5.48 -18.39
N THR A 48 -29.35 -6.77 -18.51
CA THR A 48 -28.32 -7.29 -19.40
C THR A 48 -28.60 -8.73 -19.78
N THR A 49 -27.93 -9.22 -20.85
CA THR A 49 -27.97 -10.63 -21.21
C THR A 49 -26.87 -11.40 -20.50
N CYS A 50 -27.24 -12.34 -19.62
CA CYS A 50 -26.26 -13.19 -18.95
C CYS A 50 -25.68 -14.20 -19.94
N VAL A 51 -24.35 -14.29 -19.98
CA VAL A 51 -23.59 -15.24 -20.80
C VAL A 51 -22.78 -16.15 -19.88
N SER A 52 -22.68 -17.44 -20.21
CA SER A 52 -21.85 -18.38 -19.46
C SER A 52 -20.35 -18.03 -19.57
N LEU A 53 -19.63 -18.12 -18.46
CA LEU A 53 -18.19 -17.88 -18.39
C LEU A 53 -17.40 -18.98 -19.11
N LYS A 54 -16.65 -18.62 -20.15
CA LYS A 54 -15.65 -19.50 -20.76
C LYS A 54 -14.42 -19.68 -19.87
N HIS A 55 -14.06 -18.65 -19.11
CA HIS A 55 -12.90 -18.62 -18.22
C HIS A 55 -13.40 -18.37 -16.79
N THR A 56 -13.19 -19.31 -15.87
CA THR A 56 -13.69 -19.22 -14.48
C THR A 56 -12.76 -18.47 -13.53
N THR A 57 -11.68 -17.89 -14.05
CA THR A 57 -10.65 -17.21 -13.25
C THR A 57 -10.48 -15.75 -13.69
N CYS A 58 -10.50 -14.82 -12.74
CA CYS A 58 -10.15 -13.40 -12.96
C CYS A 58 -8.86 -13.07 -12.19
N LEU A 59 -7.82 -12.62 -12.91
CA LEU A 59 -6.52 -12.19 -12.35
C LEU A 59 -5.90 -13.18 -11.34
N GLY A 60 -6.07 -14.49 -11.61
CA GLY A 60 -5.56 -15.60 -10.79
C GLY A 60 -6.50 -16.08 -9.67
N THR A 61 -7.67 -15.47 -9.51
CA THR A 61 -8.67 -15.87 -8.49
C THR A 61 -9.87 -16.54 -9.15
N GLN A 62 -10.35 -17.65 -8.56
CA GLN A 62 -11.55 -18.36 -9.01
C GLN A 62 -12.80 -17.52 -8.73
N LEU A 63 -13.67 -17.39 -9.73
CA LEU A 63 -14.94 -16.69 -9.61
C LEU A 63 -15.99 -17.62 -8.97
N PRO A 64 -16.78 -17.16 -7.99
CA PRO A 64 -17.79 -17.98 -7.31
C PRO A 64 -19.11 -18.11 -8.09
N TYR A 65 -19.15 -17.69 -9.36
CA TYR A 65 -20.33 -17.69 -10.21
C TYR A 65 -19.97 -18.17 -11.62
N GLU A 66 -20.99 -18.65 -12.35
CA GLU A 66 -20.83 -19.26 -13.68
C GLU A 66 -21.31 -18.36 -14.84
N GLN A 67 -21.98 -17.25 -14.52
CA GLN A 67 -22.57 -16.33 -15.49
C GLN A 67 -22.01 -14.91 -15.34
N THR A 68 -21.70 -14.28 -16.47
CA THR A 68 -21.17 -12.92 -16.58
C THR A 68 -21.98 -12.08 -17.58
N ALA A 69 -21.80 -10.77 -17.54
CA ALA A 69 -22.35 -9.83 -18.51
C ALA A 69 -21.24 -9.16 -19.33
N LEU A 70 -21.52 -8.80 -20.59
CA LEU A 70 -20.59 -8.08 -21.47
C LEU A 70 -20.97 -6.61 -21.68
N ASP A 71 -22.14 -6.17 -21.19
CA ASP A 71 -22.71 -4.84 -21.45
C ASP A 71 -22.03 -3.69 -20.68
N LEU A 72 -21.12 -4.00 -19.75
CA LEU A 72 -20.29 -3.01 -19.03
C LEU A 72 -19.01 -2.63 -19.80
N VAL A 73 -18.67 -3.41 -20.83
CA VAL A 73 -17.46 -3.25 -21.63
C VAL A 73 -17.84 -2.68 -23.01
N PRO A 74 -16.94 -1.95 -23.72
CA PRO A 74 -17.26 -1.43 -25.04
C PRO A 74 -17.79 -2.50 -26.01
N ARG A 75 -18.78 -2.12 -26.83
CA ARG A 75 -19.46 -3.04 -27.76
C ARG A 75 -18.45 -3.73 -28.70
N GLY A 76 -18.68 -5.02 -28.93
CA GLY A 76 -17.85 -5.85 -29.81
C GLY A 76 -16.70 -6.59 -29.11
N MET A 77 -16.53 -6.43 -27.78
CA MET A 77 -15.55 -7.21 -27.04
C MET A 77 -16.06 -8.63 -26.72
N THR A 78 -15.26 -9.63 -27.05
CA THR A 78 -15.52 -11.03 -26.67
C THR A 78 -14.84 -11.38 -25.36
N GLN A 79 -15.27 -12.46 -24.71
CA GLN A 79 -14.62 -12.94 -23.46
C GLN A 79 -13.11 -13.23 -23.65
N ASP A 80 -12.70 -13.63 -24.85
CA ASP A 80 -11.29 -13.92 -25.15
C ASP A 80 -10.46 -12.63 -25.30
N GLU A 81 -11.03 -11.57 -25.87
CA GLU A 81 -10.41 -10.24 -25.92
C GLU A 81 -10.36 -9.59 -24.53
N ILE A 82 -11.40 -9.76 -23.71
CA ILE A 82 -11.41 -9.34 -22.30
C ILE A 82 -10.22 -9.99 -21.56
N LYS A 83 -10.05 -11.30 -21.69
CA LYS A 83 -8.95 -12.01 -21.05
C LYS A 83 -7.59 -11.49 -21.52
N LYS A 84 -7.44 -11.20 -22.81
CA LYS A 84 -6.20 -10.63 -23.37
C LYS A 84 -5.89 -9.24 -22.78
N ARG A 85 -6.91 -8.38 -22.66
CA ARG A 85 -6.76 -7.04 -22.03
C ARG A 85 -6.47 -7.14 -20.54
N LEU A 86 -7.16 -8.01 -19.81
CA LEU A 86 -6.87 -8.26 -18.40
C LEU A 86 -5.43 -8.75 -18.18
N LYS A 87 -4.91 -9.59 -19.08
CA LYS A 87 -3.51 -10.03 -19.06
C LYS A 87 -2.52 -8.89 -19.29
N LEU A 88 -2.86 -7.91 -20.14
CA LEU A 88 -2.05 -6.70 -20.30
C LEU A 88 -2.07 -5.85 -19.02
N MET A 89 -3.24 -5.70 -18.41
CA MET A 89 -3.43 -4.96 -17.16
C MET A 89 -2.80 -5.65 -15.95
N GLU A 90 -2.52 -6.95 -16.02
CA GLU A 90 -1.76 -7.69 -15.01
C GLU A 90 -0.32 -7.17 -14.84
N THR A 91 0.21 -6.42 -15.80
CA THR A 91 1.50 -5.72 -15.66
C THR A 91 1.53 -4.74 -14.48
N MET A 92 0.36 -4.23 -14.04
CA MET A 92 0.25 -3.39 -12.83
C MET A 92 0.58 -4.12 -11.53
N ARG A 93 0.80 -5.44 -11.60
CA ARG A 93 1.32 -6.26 -10.49
C ARG A 93 2.67 -5.76 -9.97
N PHE A 94 3.43 -5.01 -10.79
CA PHE A 94 4.72 -4.43 -10.39
C PHE A 94 4.63 -3.30 -9.37
N VAL A 95 3.42 -2.81 -9.08
CA VAL A 95 3.14 -1.80 -8.06
C VAL A 95 2.18 -2.40 -7.03
N PRO A 96 2.68 -2.97 -5.92
CA PRO A 96 1.86 -3.79 -5.02
C PRO A 96 0.66 -3.08 -4.41
N LYS A 97 0.81 -1.82 -3.98
CA LYS A 97 -0.29 -1.04 -3.39
C LYS A 97 -1.38 -0.73 -4.44
N CYS A 98 -1.00 -0.46 -5.68
CA CYS A 98 -1.93 -0.30 -6.80
C CYS A 98 -2.64 -1.62 -7.13
N TRP A 99 -1.88 -2.71 -7.24
CA TRP A 99 -2.41 -4.01 -7.63
C TRP A 99 -3.51 -4.52 -6.69
N ALA A 100 -3.32 -4.31 -5.38
CA ALA A 100 -4.30 -4.71 -4.36
C ALA A 100 -5.68 -4.05 -4.54
N VAL A 101 -5.73 -2.79 -5.01
CA VAL A 101 -6.99 -2.05 -5.19
C VAL A 101 -7.58 -2.16 -6.59
N VAL A 102 -6.74 -2.40 -7.60
CA VAL A 102 -7.18 -2.47 -9.01
C VAL A 102 -7.83 -3.81 -9.34
N GLN A 103 -7.40 -4.91 -8.71
CA GLN A 103 -7.92 -6.26 -8.98
C GLN A 103 -9.45 -6.36 -8.78
N PRO A 104 -10.04 -5.92 -7.65
CA PRO A 104 -11.50 -5.93 -7.48
C PRO A 104 -12.22 -5.11 -8.54
N LEU A 105 -11.70 -3.93 -8.87
CA LEU A 105 -12.32 -3.03 -9.85
C LEU A 105 -12.36 -3.67 -11.24
N LEU A 106 -11.24 -4.22 -11.71
CA LEU A 106 -11.17 -4.84 -13.03
C LEU A 106 -12.09 -6.05 -13.14
N CYS A 107 -12.12 -6.93 -12.13
CA CYS A 107 -13.03 -8.08 -12.15
C CYS A 107 -14.50 -7.63 -12.07
N SER A 108 -14.81 -6.56 -11.33
CA SER A 108 -16.18 -6.03 -11.25
C SER A 108 -16.71 -5.41 -12.55
N VAL A 109 -15.82 -4.94 -13.44
CA VAL A 109 -16.21 -4.33 -14.72
C VAL A 109 -16.13 -5.33 -15.87
N PHE A 110 -15.03 -6.07 -15.97
CA PHE A 110 -14.76 -6.96 -17.10
C PHE A 110 -15.44 -8.32 -16.99
N MET A 111 -15.62 -8.83 -15.77
CA MET A 111 -16.23 -10.13 -15.51
C MET A 111 -17.21 -10.03 -14.34
N PRO A 112 -18.25 -9.19 -14.42
CA PRO A 112 -19.18 -9.01 -13.32
C PRO A 112 -20.05 -10.24 -13.10
N LYS A 113 -20.57 -10.41 -11.88
CA LYS A 113 -21.59 -11.42 -11.61
C LYS A 113 -22.90 -11.04 -12.31
N CYS A 114 -23.46 -11.95 -13.09
CA CYS A 114 -24.79 -11.80 -13.69
C CYS A 114 -25.78 -12.74 -13.00
N SER A 115 -26.93 -12.22 -12.56
CA SER A 115 -27.99 -13.02 -11.93
C SER A 115 -29.35 -12.49 -12.38
N ASN A 116 -30.22 -13.36 -12.88
CA ASN A 116 -31.56 -13.00 -13.36
C ASN A 116 -31.56 -11.88 -14.42
N ASN A 117 -30.63 -11.92 -15.38
CA ASN A 117 -30.46 -10.90 -16.42
C ASN A 117 -30.21 -9.49 -15.87
N MET A 118 -29.65 -9.41 -14.66
CA MET A 118 -29.23 -8.15 -14.05
C MET A 118 -27.76 -8.25 -13.67
N VAL A 119 -27.06 -7.12 -13.81
CA VAL A 119 -25.69 -6.93 -13.39
C VAL A 119 -25.60 -5.76 -12.42
N ASP A 120 -24.84 -5.96 -11.35
CA ASP A 120 -24.56 -4.92 -10.35
C ASP A 120 -23.51 -3.94 -10.92
N LEU A 121 -23.78 -2.64 -10.89
CA LEU A 121 -22.80 -1.62 -11.27
C LEU A 121 -21.78 -1.41 -10.15
N PRO A 122 -20.49 -1.15 -10.46
CA PRO A 122 -19.50 -0.79 -9.47
C PRO A 122 -19.76 0.59 -8.84
N SER A 123 -19.36 0.76 -7.56
CA SER A 123 -19.49 2.06 -6.89
C SER A 123 -18.38 3.03 -7.31
N PRO A 124 -18.64 4.34 -7.37
CA PRO A 124 -17.62 5.34 -7.66
C PRO A 124 -16.51 5.35 -6.60
N ASP A 125 -16.83 5.00 -5.35
CA ASP A 125 -15.84 4.89 -4.27
C ASP A 125 -14.82 3.78 -4.55
N THR A 126 -15.24 2.67 -5.16
CA THR A 126 -14.33 1.61 -5.62
C THR A 126 -13.35 2.14 -6.66
N CYS A 127 -13.84 2.95 -7.60
CA CYS A 127 -13.00 3.56 -8.62
C CYS A 127 -12.03 4.60 -8.02
N LYS A 128 -12.51 5.48 -7.13
CA LYS A 128 -11.69 6.52 -6.49
C LYS A 128 -10.54 5.95 -5.65
N LYS A 129 -10.72 4.77 -5.03
CA LYS A 129 -9.65 4.08 -4.29
C LYS A 129 -8.43 3.73 -5.17
N VAL A 130 -8.62 3.57 -6.48
CA VAL A 130 -7.55 3.26 -7.43
C VAL A 130 -6.75 4.51 -7.81
N LEU A 131 -7.38 5.70 -7.78
CA LEU A 131 -6.78 6.95 -8.28
C LEU A 131 -5.49 7.38 -7.59
N GLY A 132 -5.37 7.11 -6.28
CA GLY A 132 -4.17 7.40 -5.50
C GLY A 132 -2.99 6.50 -5.88
N PRO A 133 -3.02 5.21 -5.48
CA PRO A 133 -1.87 4.32 -5.61
C PRO A 133 -1.55 3.93 -7.07
N CYS A 134 -2.49 4.05 -8.00
CA CYS A 134 -2.29 3.73 -9.42
C CYS A 134 -2.02 4.96 -10.29
N LYS A 135 -1.71 6.13 -9.70
CA LYS A 135 -1.49 7.39 -10.43
C LYS A 135 -0.52 7.26 -11.61
N MET A 136 0.55 6.48 -11.45
CA MET A 136 1.53 6.20 -12.51
C MET A 136 0.86 5.59 -13.75
N TYR A 137 0.00 4.58 -13.58
CA TYR A 137 -0.66 3.88 -14.68
C TYR A 137 -1.83 4.66 -15.28
N LEU A 138 -2.46 5.55 -14.51
CA LEU A 138 -3.57 6.39 -14.98
C LEU A 138 -3.11 7.48 -15.96
N ASN A 139 -1.87 7.97 -15.79
CA ASN A 139 -1.29 8.94 -16.70
C ASN A 139 -0.74 8.30 -17.99
N ILE A 140 -0.46 7.01 -17.97
CA ILE A 140 0.03 6.25 -19.12
C ILE A 140 -1.18 5.71 -19.90
N THR A 141 -1.08 5.55 -21.22
CA THR A 141 -2.16 5.07 -22.13
C THR A 141 -2.59 3.60 -21.90
N ILE A 142 -2.28 3.01 -20.74
CA ILE A 142 -2.70 1.66 -20.33
C ILE A 142 -4.14 1.69 -19.80
N TRP A 143 -4.58 2.80 -19.18
CA TRP A 143 -5.93 2.91 -18.62
C TRP A 143 -6.95 3.34 -19.68
N PRO A 144 -7.99 2.54 -19.96
CA PRO A 144 -8.96 2.86 -21.00
C PRO A 144 -9.96 3.93 -20.53
N ASP A 145 -10.44 4.76 -21.46
CA ASP A 145 -11.30 5.90 -21.13
C ASP A 145 -12.64 5.53 -20.48
N PHE A 146 -13.18 4.34 -20.78
CA PHE A 146 -14.43 3.89 -20.17
C PHE A 146 -14.30 3.52 -18.69
N LEU A 147 -13.08 3.26 -18.20
CA LEU A 147 -12.78 2.98 -16.77
C LEU A 147 -12.48 4.25 -15.97
N ARG A 148 -12.62 5.44 -16.56
CA ARG A 148 -12.48 6.71 -15.85
C ARG A 148 -13.66 6.89 -14.88
N CYS A 149 -13.37 7.32 -13.66
CA CYS A 149 -14.38 7.43 -12.59
C CYS A 149 -15.42 8.52 -12.86
N GLU A 150 -15.16 9.43 -13.81
CA GLU A 150 -16.08 10.47 -14.27
C GLU A 150 -17.22 9.91 -15.13
N ASN A 151 -17.11 8.66 -15.58
CA ASN A 151 -18.14 8.02 -16.39
C ASN A 151 -19.35 7.60 -15.54
N THR A 152 -20.42 8.40 -15.62
CA THR A 152 -21.67 8.18 -14.89
C THR A 152 -22.45 6.95 -15.34
N ASP A 153 -22.19 6.42 -16.54
CA ASP A 153 -22.88 5.23 -17.06
C ASP A 153 -22.39 3.95 -16.39
N LEU A 154 -21.14 3.96 -15.90
CA LEU A 154 -20.49 2.83 -15.24
C LEU A 154 -20.41 3.01 -13.72
N PHE A 155 -20.16 4.24 -13.25
CA PHE A 155 -19.99 4.57 -11.84
C PHE A 155 -21.08 5.54 -11.36
N SER A 156 -22.30 5.05 -11.23
CA SER A 156 -23.42 5.87 -10.76
C SER A 156 -23.20 6.34 -9.31
N PRO A 157 -23.36 7.64 -9.00
CA PRO A 157 -23.12 8.21 -7.67
C PRO A 157 -24.06 7.65 -6.59
N GLN A 158 -25.16 7.05 -7.00
CA GLN A 158 -26.17 6.49 -6.10
C GLN A 158 -25.79 5.10 -5.57
N CYS A 159 -24.74 4.47 -6.11
CA CYS A 159 -24.37 3.10 -5.78
C CYS A 159 -23.28 3.05 -4.70
N LYS A 160 -23.66 2.66 -3.50
CA LYS A 160 -22.75 2.30 -2.40
C LYS A 160 -22.65 0.79 -2.29
N ASN A 161 -21.80 0.19 -3.11
CA ASN A 161 -21.45 -1.21 -2.93
C ASN A 161 -20.42 -1.33 -1.81
N GLU A 162 -20.74 -2.15 -0.80
CA GLU A 162 -19.72 -2.68 0.08
C GLU A 162 -18.81 -3.58 -0.74
N ILE A 163 -17.59 -3.11 -0.98
CA ILE A 163 -16.55 -3.95 -1.56
C ILE A 163 -16.30 -5.07 -0.55
N ARG A 164 -16.88 -6.25 -0.80
CA ARG A 164 -16.45 -7.46 -0.11
C ARG A 164 -14.96 -7.60 -0.43
N GLU A 165 -14.11 -7.56 0.60
CA GLU A 165 -12.68 -7.82 0.48
C GLU A 165 -12.48 -9.24 -0.05
N THR A 166 -12.56 -9.39 -1.36
CA THR A 166 -12.22 -10.62 -2.04
C THR A 166 -10.71 -10.70 -1.98
N LYS A 167 -10.19 -11.65 -1.19
CA LYS A 167 -8.76 -11.90 -1.10
C LYS A 167 -8.30 -12.47 -2.45
N PHE A 168 -7.69 -11.63 -3.27
CA PHE A 168 -7.11 -12.07 -4.52
C PHE A 168 -5.87 -12.94 -4.24
N ALA A 169 -5.75 -14.05 -4.96
CA ALA A 169 -4.64 -14.99 -4.80
C ALA A 169 -3.29 -14.36 -5.24
N THR A 170 -3.34 -13.51 -6.28
CA THR A 170 -2.15 -12.92 -6.88
C THR A 170 -1.72 -11.65 -6.14
N LYS A 171 -0.66 -11.75 -5.34
CA LYS A 171 -0.02 -10.58 -4.72
C LYS A 171 0.85 -9.82 -5.71
N GLY A 172 0.87 -8.50 -5.54
CA GLY A 172 1.83 -7.61 -6.22
C GLY A 172 3.27 -7.93 -5.81
N LYS A 173 4.22 -7.61 -6.68
CA LYS A 173 5.66 -7.77 -6.45
C LYS A 173 6.37 -6.57 -7.02
N CYS A 174 7.45 -6.10 -6.40
CA CYS A 174 8.25 -5.05 -7.01
C CYS A 174 9.03 -5.61 -8.21
N LEU A 175 9.23 -4.78 -9.23
CA LEU A 175 10.12 -5.11 -10.35
C LEU A 175 11.57 -4.98 -9.88
N SER A 176 12.40 -5.99 -10.13
CA SER A 176 13.85 -5.90 -9.87
C SER A 176 14.43 -4.66 -10.58
N PRO A 177 15.28 -3.85 -9.93
CA PRO A 177 15.96 -4.07 -8.65
C PRO A 177 15.21 -3.63 -7.38
N LEU A 178 13.97 -3.14 -7.47
CA LEU A 178 13.22 -2.59 -6.34
C LEU A 178 12.79 -3.68 -5.33
N VAL A 179 12.72 -3.29 -4.06
CA VAL A 179 12.30 -4.14 -2.94
C VAL A 179 10.99 -3.65 -2.36
N MET A 180 10.22 -4.52 -1.69
CA MET A 180 8.99 -4.10 -1.01
C MET A 180 9.34 -3.17 0.15
N SER A 181 8.69 -2.02 0.19
CA SER A 181 8.85 -1.04 1.27
C SER A 181 7.54 -0.30 1.51
N ASP A 182 7.37 0.23 2.72
CA ASP A 182 6.22 1.07 3.05
C ASP A 182 6.37 2.50 2.49
N GLU A 183 7.61 2.94 2.26
CA GLU A 183 7.90 4.23 1.64
C GLU A 183 7.60 4.20 0.13
N SER A 184 7.21 5.37 -0.39
CA SER A 184 6.95 5.57 -1.81
C SER A 184 8.22 6.04 -2.50
N PHE A 185 8.61 5.36 -3.58
CA PHE A 185 9.73 5.79 -4.41
C PHE A 185 9.21 6.30 -5.75
N ASP A 186 9.43 7.59 -6.03
CA ASP A 186 9.09 8.25 -7.31
C ASP A 186 7.65 7.97 -7.81
N GLY A 187 6.68 7.96 -6.89
CA GLY A 187 5.28 7.68 -7.21
C GLY A 187 4.92 6.18 -7.36
N ILE A 188 5.87 5.27 -7.10
CA ILE A 188 5.64 3.84 -6.96
C ILE A 188 5.39 3.54 -5.48
N ASP A 189 4.12 3.44 -5.13
CA ASP A 189 3.69 3.12 -3.79
C ASP A 189 3.89 1.62 -3.49
N GLY A 190 4.66 1.33 -2.43
CA GLY A 190 4.88 -0.03 -1.93
C GLY A 190 6.19 -0.68 -2.37
N CYS A 191 7.04 0.07 -3.08
CA CYS A 191 8.37 -0.36 -3.49
C CYS A 191 9.40 0.72 -3.18
N GLY A 192 10.59 0.31 -2.74
CA GLY A 192 11.73 1.16 -2.46
C GLY A 192 12.99 0.69 -3.19
N VAL A 193 13.99 1.55 -3.22
CA VAL A 193 15.33 1.22 -3.73
C VAL A 193 16.00 0.26 -2.75
N PRO A 194 16.70 -0.79 -3.22
CA PRO A 194 17.44 -1.69 -2.35
C PRO A 194 18.53 -0.95 -1.58
N CYS A 195 18.88 -1.45 -0.39
CA CYS A 195 19.93 -0.88 0.45
C CYS A 195 21.30 -0.89 -0.23
N ASN A 196 21.61 -1.95 -0.98
CA ASN A 196 22.80 -1.98 -1.81
C ASN A 196 22.55 -1.13 -3.05
N ASP A 197 23.52 -0.26 -3.34
CA ASP A 197 23.45 0.60 -4.51
C ASP A 197 23.34 -0.25 -5.78
N PRO A 198 22.23 -0.13 -6.54
CA PRO A 198 21.98 -0.95 -7.72
C PRO A 198 22.89 -0.58 -8.89
N MET A 199 23.64 0.52 -8.83
CA MET A 199 24.60 0.92 -9.86
C MET A 199 25.88 0.10 -9.84
N TYR A 200 26.20 -0.55 -8.72
CA TYR A 200 27.41 -1.35 -8.58
C TYR A 200 27.07 -2.83 -8.56
N THR A 201 27.92 -3.62 -9.21
CA THR A 201 27.87 -5.08 -9.09
C THR A 201 28.31 -5.51 -7.68
N PRO A 202 27.85 -6.68 -7.18
CA PRO A 202 28.30 -7.18 -5.88
C PRO A 202 29.83 -7.34 -5.81
N ASP A 203 30.49 -7.61 -6.93
CA ASP A 203 31.95 -7.76 -7.01
C ASP A 203 32.67 -6.42 -6.87
N GLU A 204 32.17 -5.35 -7.51
CA GLU A 204 32.71 -3.99 -7.37
C GLU A 204 32.54 -3.47 -5.94
N LEU A 205 31.37 -3.72 -5.35
CA LEU A 205 31.13 -3.41 -3.94
C LEU A 205 32.13 -4.13 -3.05
N MET A 206 32.38 -5.42 -3.27
CA MET A 206 33.36 -6.18 -2.49
C MET A 206 34.78 -5.60 -2.60
N GLN A 207 35.17 -5.13 -3.80
CA GLN A 207 36.46 -4.47 -4.00
C GLN A 207 36.58 -3.16 -3.22
N ILE A 208 35.54 -2.32 -3.26
CA ILE A 208 35.52 -1.06 -2.50
C ILE A 208 35.61 -1.33 -0.99
N HIS A 209 34.85 -2.30 -0.49
CA HIS A 209 34.93 -2.68 0.93
C HIS A 209 36.31 -3.23 1.30
N SER A 210 36.91 -4.07 0.46
CA SER A 210 38.28 -4.57 0.67
C SER A 210 39.31 -3.44 0.73
N PHE A 211 39.21 -2.47 -0.19
CA PHE A 211 40.09 -1.29 -0.20
C PHE A 211 39.96 -0.46 1.09
N ILE A 212 38.73 -0.18 1.54
CA ILE A 212 38.49 0.55 2.79
C ILE A 212 39.06 -0.21 3.99
N ALA A 213 38.88 -1.54 4.05
CA ALA A 213 39.41 -2.37 5.13
C ALA A 213 40.94 -2.30 5.23
N TRP A 214 41.64 -2.42 4.10
CA TRP A 214 43.11 -2.31 4.07
C TRP A 214 43.59 -0.89 4.41
N ALA A 215 42.99 0.14 3.83
CA ALA A 215 43.37 1.52 4.06
C ALA A 215 43.17 1.93 5.54
N ALA A 216 42.00 1.64 6.10
CA ALA A 216 41.68 1.95 7.50
C ALA A 216 42.48 1.08 8.47
N GLY A 217 42.72 -0.19 8.16
CA GLY A 217 43.53 -1.10 8.97
C GLY A 217 44.99 -0.65 9.08
N ILE A 218 45.63 -0.32 7.94
CA ILE A 218 47.01 0.19 7.91
C ILE A 218 47.09 1.53 8.65
N CYS A 219 46.15 2.43 8.42
CA CYS A 219 46.08 3.72 9.11
C CYS A 219 45.96 3.54 10.64
N LEU A 220 45.11 2.62 11.09
CA LEU A 220 44.93 2.32 12.51
C LEU A 220 46.22 1.80 13.15
N VAL A 221 46.95 0.88 12.49
CA VAL A 221 48.21 0.34 13.01
C VAL A 221 49.26 1.46 13.21
N PHE A 222 49.42 2.36 12.25
CA PHE A 222 50.35 3.49 12.38
C PHE A 222 49.94 4.47 13.47
N ASN A 223 48.64 4.78 13.60
CA ASN A 223 48.14 5.65 14.66
C ASN A 223 48.31 5.02 16.06
N VAL A 224 48.06 3.71 16.20
CA VAL A 224 48.27 2.98 17.46
C VAL A 224 49.75 2.95 17.84
N PHE A 225 50.65 2.72 16.89
CA PHE A 225 52.10 2.78 17.14
C PHE A 225 52.53 4.18 17.61
N THR A 226 52.01 5.21 16.96
CA THR A 226 52.29 6.62 17.31
C THR A 226 51.75 6.95 18.71
N PHE A 227 50.52 6.54 19.01
CA PHE A 227 49.90 6.69 20.32
C PHE A 227 50.72 5.99 21.42
N ALA A 228 51.11 4.74 21.20
CA ALA A 228 51.92 3.98 22.16
C ALA A 228 53.27 4.66 22.43
N THR A 229 53.93 5.19 21.39
CA THR A 229 55.19 5.93 21.52
C THR A 229 55.02 7.17 22.41
N PHE A 230 53.96 7.95 22.20
CA PHE A 230 53.65 9.12 23.02
C PHE A 230 53.31 8.78 24.48
N VAL A 231 52.67 7.63 24.72
CA VAL A 231 52.35 7.15 26.06
C VAL A 231 53.60 6.70 26.81
N ILE A 232 54.53 6.03 26.13
CA ILE A 232 55.82 5.62 26.72
C ILE A 232 56.61 6.86 27.17
N ASP A 233 56.68 7.89 26.33
CA ASP A 233 57.38 9.15 26.63
C ASP A 233 56.43 10.29 27.01
N TRP A 234 55.47 10.03 27.90
CA TRP A 234 54.42 11.00 28.26
C TRP A 234 54.94 12.28 28.93
N LYS A 235 55.91 12.17 29.85
CA LYS A 235 56.44 13.33 30.60
C LYS A 235 57.00 14.42 29.67
N PRO A 236 57.85 14.11 28.69
CA PRO A 236 58.28 15.08 27.67
C PRO A 236 57.17 15.48 26.70
N SER A 237 56.37 14.51 26.26
CA SER A 237 55.40 14.71 25.16
C SER A 237 54.14 15.48 25.55
N SER A 238 53.84 15.56 26.85
CA SER A 238 52.73 16.37 27.38
C SER A 238 52.91 17.89 27.18
N LYS A 239 54.10 18.33 26.76
CA LYS A 239 54.40 19.74 26.50
C LYS A 239 54.04 20.13 25.05
N TYR A 240 53.70 21.40 24.89
CA TYR A 240 53.55 22.00 23.57
C TYR A 240 54.90 21.97 22.82
N PRO A 241 54.96 21.60 21.53
CA PRO A 241 53.84 21.36 20.61
C PRO A 241 53.38 19.90 20.49
N ALA A 242 54.10 18.94 21.08
CA ALA A 242 53.91 17.50 20.88
C ALA A 242 52.52 16.98 21.32
N VAL A 243 51.94 17.57 22.37
CA VAL A 243 50.61 17.19 22.89
C VAL A 243 49.49 17.36 21.85
N ILE A 244 49.62 18.27 20.90
CA ILE A 244 48.63 18.47 19.82
C ILE A 244 48.62 17.27 18.88
N ILE A 245 49.81 16.79 18.51
CA ILE A 245 49.98 15.64 17.61
C ILE A 245 49.37 14.40 18.26
N PHE A 246 49.53 14.23 19.57
CA PHE A 246 48.89 13.15 20.32
C PHE A 246 47.35 13.15 20.15
N TYR A 247 46.68 14.28 20.37
CA TYR A 247 45.22 14.37 20.21
C TYR A 247 44.77 14.14 18.75
N ILE A 248 45.54 14.62 17.77
CA ILE A 248 45.25 14.36 16.36
C ILE A 248 45.26 12.86 16.06
N ASN A 249 46.28 12.13 16.52
CA ASN A 249 46.36 10.67 16.35
C ASN A 249 45.24 9.93 17.10
N CYS A 250 44.83 10.41 18.28
CA CYS A 250 43.66 9.88 18.99
C CYS A 250 42.37 10.03 18.18
N CYS A 251 42.14 11.19 17.57
CA CYS A 251 40.97 11.43 16.71
C CYS A 251 41.00 10.51 15.49
N PHE A 252 42.15 10.37 14.82
CA PHE A 252 42.31 9.46 13.68
C PHE A 252 42.10 8.00 14.06
N MET A 253 42.55 7.57 15.25
CA MET A 253 42.30 6.23 15.77
C MET A 253 40.79 5.96 15.92
N ILE A 254 40.04 6.88 16.54
CA ILE A 254 38.57 6.75 16.70
C ILE A 254 37.88 6.71 15.33
N ALA A 255 38.29 7.58 14.39
CA ALA A 255 37.74 7.58 13.03
C ALA A 255 38.01 6.27 12.30
N CYS A 256 39.22 5.70 12.40
CA CYS A 256 39.55 4.41 11.78
C CYS A 256 38.74 3.27 12.39
N ILE A 257 38.52 3.26 13.71
CA ILE A 257 37.64 2.28 14.37
C ILE A 257 36.21 2.41 13.82
N GLY A 258 35.71 3.63 13.63
CA GLY A 258 34.39 3.87 13.02
C GLY A 258 34.27 3.28 11.61
N TRP A 259 35.26 3.52 10.74
CA TRP A 259 35.30 2.93 9.40
C TRP A 259 35.43 1.40 9.41
N LEU A 260 36.12 0.82 10.39
CA LEU A 260 36.28 -0.62 10.52
C LEU A 260 35.08 -1.32 11.18
N MET A 261 34.20 -0.57 11.86
CA MET A 261 33.05 -1.12 12.58
C MET A 261 32.11 -1.92 11.67
N GLN A 262 32.00 -1.54 10.40
CA GLN A 262 31.20 -2.26 9.41
C GLN A 262 31.68 -3.70 9.15
N PHE A 263 32.94 -4.03 9.49
CA PHE A 263 33.55 -5.36 9.30
C PHE A 263 33.60 -6.22 10.57
N ALA A 264 33.31 -5.65 11.75
CA ALA A 264 33.50 -6.31 13.04
C ALA A 264 32.58 -7.52 13.27
N THR A 265 31.40 -7.53 12.66
CA THR A 265 30.50 -8.69 12.62
C THR A 265 29.99 -8.86 11.19
N GLY A 266 29.87 -10.10 10.71
CA GLY A 266 29.49 -10.37 9.30
C GLY A 266 28.14 -9.80 8.86
N SER A 267 27.34 -9.24 9.78
CA SER A 267 26.07 -8.57 9.51
C SER A 267 26.00 -7.13 10.06
N SER A 268 27.08 -6.56 10.61
CA SER A 268 26.99 -5.21 11.21
C SER A 268 26.77 -4.14 10.15
N ARG A 269 27.34 -4.25 8.94
CA ARG A 269 27.09 -3.27 7.88
C ARG A 269 25.61 -3.17 7.53
N ASP A 270 24.94 -4.31 7.29
CA ASP A 270 23.52 -4.32 6.94
C ASP A 270 22.66 -3.82 8.11
N SER A 271 23.07 -4.09 9.35
CA SER A 271 22.37 -3.55 10.52
C SER A 271 22.50 -2.03 10.68
N ILE A 272 23.63 -1.45 10.25
CA ILE A 272 23.95 -0.02 10.36
C ILE A 272 23.37 0.77 9.20
N VAL A 273 23.46 0.25 7.96
CA VAL A 273 23.11 0.98 6.74
C VAL A 273 21.70 0.64 6.27
N CYS A 274 21.24 -0.60 6.46
CA CYS A 274 19.95 -1.05 5.96
C CYS A 274 18.87 -1.01 7.03
N ARG A 275 17.64 -0.76 6.60
CA ARG A 275 16.43 -1.04 7.36
C ARG A 275 16.05 -2.52 7.24
N LYS A 276 15.12 -2.96 8.09
CA LYS A 276 14.62 -4.35 8.09
C LYS A 276 13.84 -4.72 6.82
N ASP A 277 13.30 -3.74 6.11
CA ASP A 277 12.60 -3.92 4.83
C ASP A 277 13.57 -4.03 3.63
N GLY A 278 14.87 -3.86 3.86
CA GLY A 278 15.90 -3.95 2.82
C GLY A 278 16.14 -2.64 2.06
N THR A 279 15.57 -1.52 2.52
CA THR A 279 15.86 -0.17 1.99
C THR A 279 17.02 0.49 2.75
N PRO A 280 17.71 1.50 2.16
CA PRO A 280 18.74 2.24 2.88
C PRO A 280 18.09 3.14 3.94
N ARG A 281 18.81 3.37 5.05
CA ARG A 281 18.43 4.38 6.04
C ARG A 281 18.72 5.78 5.49
N ILE A 282 17.68 6.60 5.36
CA ILE A 282 17.77 7.98 4.86
C ILE A 282 17.27 8.91 5.98
N ASN A 283 17.96 10.04 6.19
CA ASN A 283 17.62 11.06 7.17
C ASN A 283 17.50 10.54 8.62
N GLU A 284 18.37 9.61 9.04
CA GLU A 284 18.47 9.27 10.47
C GLU A 284 19.18 10.39 11.25
N PRO A 285 18.73 10.71 12.48
CA PRO A 285 19.47 11.53 13.43
C PRO A 285 20.70 10.84 13.99
#